data_AF-A0A416VSL6-F1
#
_entry.id   AF-A0A416VSL6-F1
#
_cell.length_a   1.000
_cell.length_b   1.000
_cell.length_c   1.000
_cell.angle_alpha   90.00
_cell.angle_beta   90.00
_cell.angle_gamma   90.00
#
_symmetry.space_group_name_H-M   'P 1'
#
loop_
_entity.id
_entity.type
_entity.pdbx_description
1 polymer ?
#
loop_
_entity_poly.entity_id
_entity_poly.type
_entity_poly.pdbx_seq_one_letter_code
_entity_poly.pdbx_strand_id
1 'polypeptide(L)'
;MEWYNGLACVTYKELTDGDPEAEKVEDRPVMSVFTYRNLTTRGDISVLRRACYGHPALISFRSLPLKYREAFVAKYGDPEKMAKTSCLKDLVITDVKAEAFFSGWQKPNGDHLKPEQIRTLTMNVSILNALNEIMTDGLTLHKALGNFRSPSEAWRDMAKSVKELKKYDRYRHTLPENYRRLRDRLESYRANGYRDFSSTPTRGT
;
A
#
# COMPACT_ATOMS: atom_id res chain seq x y z
N MET A 1 1.20 13.42 -1.45
CA MET A 1 1.39 12.80 -2.78
C MET A 1 0.04 12.40 -3.33
N GLU A 2 -0.25 12.77 -4.58
CA GLU A 2 -1.54 12.54 -5.25
C GLU A 2 -1.34 11.62 -6.46
N TRP A 3 -2.40 10.95 -6.90
CA TRP A 3 -2.40 10.16 -8.15
C TRP A 3 -3.29 10.85 -9.18
N TYR A 4 -2.79 10.97 -10.40
CA TYR A 4 -3.54 11.56 -11.52
C TYR A 4 -3.30 10.72 -12.76
N ASN A 5 -4.38 10.20 -13.36
CA ASN A 5 -4.33 9.33 -14.56
C ASN A 5 -3.33 8.16 -14.46
N GLY A 6 -3.22 7.52 -13.29
CA GLY A 6 -2.34 6.36 -13.09
C GLY A 6 -0.85 6.69 -12.98
N LEU A 7 -0.48 7.96 -12.83
CA LEU A 7 0.88 8.43 -12.61
C LEU A 7 1.05 8.94 -11.17
N ALA A 8 2.18 8.59 -10.55
CA ALA A 8 2.59 9.16 -9.27
C ALA A 8 2.87 10.66 -9.45
N CYS A 9 2.12 11.49 -8.72
CA CYS A 9 2.22 12.93 -8.79
C CYS A 9 2.79 13.50 -7.49
N VAL A 10 3.69 14.46 -7.67
CA VAL A 10 4.17 15.32 -6.59
C VAL A 10 3.54 16.70 -6.76
N THR A 11 3.28 17.35 -5.63
CA THR A 11 2.73 18.70 -5.62
C THR A 11 3.84 19.75 -5.70
N TYR A 12 3.50 20.94 -6.19
CA TYR A 12 4.42 22.09 -6.15
C TYR A 12 4.98 22.32 -4.73
N LYS A 13 4.11 22.25 -3.71
CA LYS A 13 4.50 22.44 -2.32
C LYS A 13 5.52 21.38 -1.88
N GLU A 14 5.28 20.09 -2.12
CA GLU A 14 6.26 19.04 -1.75
C GLU A 14 7.64 19.20 -2.43
N LEU A 15 7.71 19.87 -3.58
CA LEU A 15 8.98 20.13 -4.27
C LEU A 15 9.73 21.36 -3.73
N THR A 16 9.01 22.41 -3.38
CA THR A 16 9.61 23.72 -3.07
C THR A 16 9.54 24.12 -1.61
N ASP A 17 8.79 23.38 -0.79
CA ASP A 17 8.59 23.65 0.63
C ASP A 17 9.77 23.11 1.46
N GLY A 18 10.22 23.92 2.41
CA GLY A 18 11.43 23.69 3.20
C GLY A 18 12.30 24.93 3.31
N ASP A 19 13.24 24.91 4.25
CA ASP A 19 14.19 26.00 4.46
C ASP A 19 15.51 25.68 3.72
N PRO A 20 15.94 26.50 2.74
CA PRO A 20 17.21 26.31 2.04
C PRO A 20 18.42 26.22 2.97
N GLU A 21 18.38 26.91 4.11
CA GLU A 21 19.47 27.01 5.08
C GLU A 21 19.34 25.98 6.22
N ALA A 22 18.38 25.05 6.14
CA ALA A 22 18.22 24.04 7.17
C ALA A 22 19.49 23.21 7.36
N GLU A 23 19.86 22.98 8.62
CA GLU A 23 21.03 22.17 9.00
C GLU A 23 20.84 20.70 8.58
N LYS A 24 19.60 20.19 8.65
CA LYS A 24 19.23 18.86 8.18
C LYS A 24 18.84 18.87 6.71
N VAL A 25 19.41 17.95 5.93
CA VAL A 25 19.12 17.79 4.49
C VAL A 25 17.64 17.46 4.24
N GLU A 26 16.99 16.81 5.20
CA GLU A 26 15.57 16.44 5.15
C GLU A 26 14.64 17.66 5.19
N ASP A 27 15.04 18.74 5.84
CA ASP A 27 14.23 19.95 5.98
C ASP A 27 14.42 20.93 4.81
N ARG A 28 15.42 20.69 3.95
CA ARG A 28 15.69 21.51 2.76
C ARG A 28 14.65 21.26 1.66
N PRO A 29 14.37 22.26 0.82
CA PRO A 29 13.50 22.07 -0.34
C PRO A 29 14.16 21.12 -1.35
N VAL A 30 13.36 20.27 -1.99
CA VAL A 30 13.85 19.34 -3.04
C VAL A 30 14.40 20.13 -4.22
N MET A 31 13.76 21.25 -4.56
CA MET A 31 14.25 22.22 -5.54
C MET A 31 13.79 23.63 -5.21
N SER A 32 14.54 24.63 -5.69
CA SER A 32 14.10 26.02 -5.57
C SER A 32 12.88 26.31 -6.47
N VAL A 33 12.09 27.32 -6.09
CA VAL A 33 10.99 27.83 -6.91
C VAL A 33 11.48 28.30 -8.29
N PHE A 34 12.67 28.89 -8.35
CA PHE A 34 13.30 29.33 -9.61
C PHE A 34 13.61 28.15 -10.53
N THR A 35 14.20 27.08 -9.97
CA THR A 35 14.46 25.83 -10.69
C THR A 35 13.18 25.22 -11.23
N TYR A 36 12.14 25.12 -10.39
CA TYR A 36 10.83 24.59 -10.80
C TYR A 36 10.26 25.34 -12.01
N ARG A 37 10.27 26.68 -11.97
CA ARG A 37 9.79 27.51 -13.08
C ARG A 37 10.59 27.27 -14.35
N ASN A 38 11.92 27.26 -14.27
CA ASN A 38 12.78 27.03 -15.43
C ASN A 38 12.54 25.66 -16.07
N LEU A 39 12.45 24.59 -15.27
CA LEU A 39 12.18 23.25 -15.78
C LEU A 39 10.80 23.16 -16.43
N THR A 40 9.80 23.86 -15.86
CA THR A 40 8.44 23.90 -16.42
C THR A 40 8.43 24.64 -17.76
N THR A 41 9.07 25.81 -17.85
CA THR A 41 9.12 26.61 -19.08
C THR A 41 9.88 25.92 -20.21
N ARG A 42 10.92 25.15 -19.87
CA ARG A 42 11.69 24.34 -20.85
C ARG A 42 10.95 23.08 -21.30
N GLY A 43 9.93 22.65 -20.58
CA GLY A 43 9.21 21.41 -20.85
C GLY A 43 9.93 20.14 -20.33
N ASP A 44 10.95 20.31 -19.48
CA ASP A 44 11.71 19.19 -18.91
C ASP A 44 10.88 18.40 -17.88
N ILE A 45 9.89 19.05 -17.26
CA ILE A 45 8.95 18.41 -16.32
C ILE A 45 7.51 18.49 -16.85
N SER A 46 6.77 17.41 -16.66
CA SER A 46 5.39 17.28 -17.12
C SER A 46 4.42 17.67 -16.00
N VAL A 47 3.73 18.79 -16.19
CA VAL A 47 2.65 19.24 -15.32
C VAL A 47 1.35 18.59 -15.80
N LEU A 48 0.86 17.63 -15.02
CA LEU A 48 -0.33 16.84 -15.33
C LEU A 48 -1.63 17.59 -15.02
N ARG A 49 -1.61 18.42 -13.97
CA ARG A 49 -2.72 19.31 -13.60
C ARG A 49 -2.15 20.67 -13.22
N ARG A 50 -2.66 21.74 -13.83
CA ARG A 50 -2.34 23.12 -13.43
C ARG A 50 -2.93 23.41 -12.04
N ALA A 51 -2.27 24.29 -11.28
CA ALA A 51 -2.83 24.77 -10.03
C ALA A 51 -4.09 25.61 -10.31
N CYS A 52 -5.12 25.44 -9.48
CA CYS A 52 -6.29 26.32 -9.42
C CYS A 52 -6.62 26.62 -7.96
N TYR A 53 -7.62 27.48 -7.72
CA TYR A 53 -8.00 27.86 -6.36
C TYR A 53 -8.35 26.63 -5.51
N GLY A 54 -7.60 26.43 -4.42
CA GLY A 54 -7.77 25.27 -3.53
C GLY A 54 -7.13 23.95 -4.00
N HIS A 55 -6.59 23.87 -5.23
CA HIS A 55 -5.95 22.66 -5.74
C HIS A 55 -4.52 22.92 -6.22
N PRO A 56 -3.51 22.27 -5.62
CA PRO A 56 -2.11 22.44 -6.04
C PRO A 56 -1.87 21.84 -7.43
N ALA A 57 -0.82 22.35 -8.11
CA ALA A 57 -0.35 21.77 -9.35
C ALA A 57 0.19 20.36 -9.11
N LEU A 58 -0.12 19.44 -10.03
CA LEU A 58 0.37 18.07 -10.03
C LEU A 58 1.42 17.88 -11.10
N ILE A 59 2.58 17.40 -10.68
CA ILE A 59 3.74 17.17 -11.53
C ILE A 59 4.04 15.69 -11.53
N SER A 60 4.28 15.13 -12.72
CA SER A 60 4.66 13.74 -12.88
C SER A 60 6.01 13.49 -12.21
N PHE A 61 6.06 12.62 -11.20
CA PHE A 61 7.31 12.28 -10.51
C PHE A 61 8.36 11.72 -11.49
N ARG A 62 7.93 10.93 -12.47
CA ARG A 62 8.81 10.34 -13.49
C ARG A 62 9.47 11.37 -14.39
N SER A 63 8.80 12.51 -14.63
CA SER A 63 9.33 13.58 -15.48
C SER A 63 10.42 14.40 -14.79
N LEU A 64 10.57 14.28 -13.47
CA LEU A 64 11.59 15.03 -12.75
C LEU A 64 13.01 14.56 -13.15
N PRO A 65 13.96 15.49 -13.36
CA PRO A 65 15.37 15.15 -13.54
C PRO A 65 15.89 14.28 -12.38
N LEU A 66 16.80 13.35 -12.69
CA LEU A 66 17.29 12.33 -11.75
C LEU A 66 17.71 12.90 -10.40
N LYS A 67 18.49 13.99 -10.41
CA LYS A 67 18.93 14.72 -9.21
C LYS A 67 17.78 15.05 -8.24
N TYR A 68 16.65 15.52 -8.77
CA TYR A 68 15.50 15.92 -7.95
C TYR A 68 14.64 14.73 -7.54
N ARG A 69 14.60 13.66 -8.34
CA ARG A 69 13.97 12.40 -7.93
C ARG A 69 14.69 11.79 -6.73
N GLU A 70 16.01 11.73 -6.77
CA GLU A 70 16.82 11.19 -5.66
C GLU A 70 16.66 12.03 -4.40
N ALA A 71 16.71 13.36 -4.51
CA ALA A 71 16.46 14.26 -3.39
C ALA A 71 15.05 14.08 -2.81
N PHE A 72 14.03 13.92 -3.66
CA PHE A 72 12.67 13.64 -3.21
C PHE A 72 12.57 12.30 -2.48
N VAL A 73 13.18 11.24 -3.04
CA VAL A 73 13.18 9.89 -2.44
C VAL A 73 13.91 9.89 -1.10
N ALA A 74 14.99 10.65 -0.97
CA ALA A 74 15.72 10.76 0.30
C ALA A 74 14.89 11.45 1.39
N LYS A 75 14.12 12.48 1.03
CA LYS A 75 13.29 13.26 1.97
C LYS A 75 11.97 12.58 2.32
N TYR A 76 11.23 12.16 1.30
CA TYR A 76 9.86 11.67 1.46
C TYR A 76 9.75 10.16 1.32
N GLY A 77 10.73 9.48 0.74
CA GLY A 77 10.62 8.09 0.29
C GLY A 77 10.17 7.96 -1.17
N ASP A 78 10.28 6.75 -1.72
CA ASP A 78 9.96 6.49 -3.12
C ASP A 78 8.43 6.53 -3.37
N PRO A 79 7.91 7.51 -4.13
CA PRO A 79 6.48 7.69 -4.37
C PRO A 79 5.80 6.46 -4.95
N GLU A 80 6.50 5.76 -5.84
CA GLU A 80 5.97 4.57 -6.50
C GLU A 80 5.92 3.38 -5.54
N LYS A 81 6.73 3.38 -4.47
CA LYS A 81 6.71 2.34 -3.43
C LYS A 81 5.76 2.68 -2.28
N MET A 82 5.63 3.96 -1.90
CA MET A 82 4.82 4.38 -0.76
C MET A 82 3.32 4.31 -1.01
N ALA A 83 2.90 4.68 -2.21
CA ALA A 83 1.48 4.65 -2.60
C ALA A 83 0.90 3.22 -2.60
N LYS A 84 1.71 2.23 -2.96
CA LYS A 84 1.32 0.81 -2.99
C LYS A 84 0.90 0.29 -1.62
N THR A 85 1.47 0.87 -0.56
CA THR A 85 1.23 0.45 0.82
C THR A 85 0.08 1.21 1.48
N SER A 86 -0.27 2.43 1.01
CA SER A 86 -1.34 3.26 1.61
C SER A 86 -2.72 2.62 1.42
N CYS A 87 -3.07 2.29 0.18
CA CYS A 87 -4.42 1.83 -0.15
C CYS A 87 -4.79 0.54 0.61
N LEU A 88 -3.84 -0.40 0.73
CA LEU A 88 -4.08 -1.61 1.53
C LEU A 88 -4.30 -1.28 3.01
N LYS A 89 -3.51 -0.37 3.61
CA LYS A 89 -3.71 0.03 5.01
C LYS A 89 -5.07 0.68 5.25
N ASP A 90 -5.52 1.51 4.31
CA ASP A 90 -6.77 2.26 4.40
C ASP A 90 -8.00 1.34 4.26
N LEU A 91 -7.87 0.24 3.51
CA LEU A 91 -8.92 -0.76 3.31
C LEU A 91 -8.96 -1.88 4.36
N VAL A 92 -7.89 -2.09 5.12
CA VAL A 92 -7.91 -3.09 6.21
C VAL A 92 -8.79 -2.58 7.35
N ILE A 93 -10.03 -3.06 7.36
CA ILE A 93 -11.01 -2.89 8.43
C ILE A 93 -11.15 -4.22 9.17
N THR A 94 -11.12 -4.18 10.51
CA THR A 94 -11.27 -5.38 11.34
C THR A 94 -12.61 -6.07 11.07
N ASP A 95 -12.57 -7.32 10.64
CA ASP A 95 -13.77 -8.12 10.39
C ASP A 95 -14.36 -8.64 11.73
N VAL A 96 -15.36 -7.90 12.24
CA VAL A 96 -16.09 -8.24 13.48
C VAL A 96 -16.79 -9.62 13.37
N LYS A 97 -17.19 -10.04 12.17
CA LYS A 97 -17.80 -11.37 11.97
C LYS A 97 -16.76 -12.46 12.08
N ALA A 98 -15.56 -12.23 11.56
CA ALA A 98 -14.44 -13.15 11.73
C ALA A 98 -14.03 -13.26 13.22
N GLU A 99 -14.00 -12.15 13.95
CA GLU A 99 -13.71 -12.16 15.40
C GLU A 99 -14.73 -12.98 16.17
N ALA A 100 -16.03 -12.77 15.92
CA ALA A 100 -17.11 -13.54 16.53
C ALA A 100 -17.01 -15.04 16.18
N PHE A 101 -16.69 -15.36 14.93
CA PHE A 101 -16.51 -16.75 14.48
C PHE A 101 -15.35 -17.45 15.21
N PHE A 102 -14.17 -16.84 15.27
CA PHE A 102 -13.01 -17.45 15.93
C PHE A 102 -13.14 -17.46 17.46
N SER A 103 -13.89 -16.53 18.05
CA SER A 103 -14.16 -16.52 19.49
C SER A 103 -15.10 -17.66 19.90
N GLY A 104 -16.07 -18.00 19.04
CA GLY A 104 -16.96 -19.14 19.25
C GLY A 104 -16.37 -20.49 18.81
N TRP A 105 -15.18 -20.50 18.20
CA TRP A 105 -14.60 -21.74 17.66
C TRP A 105 -13.86 -22.55 18.74
N GLN A 106 -14.18 -23.84 18.78
CA GLN A 106 -13.54 -24.82 19.66
C GLN A 106 -12.62 -25.74 18.86
N LYS A 107 -11.43 -25.99 19.41
CA LYS A 107 -10.52 -27.01 18.90
C LYS A 107 -11.14 -28.40 19.07
N PRO A 108 -10.68 -29.41 18.31
CA PRO A 108 -11.11 -30.80 18.49
C PRO A 108 -10.94 -31.32 19.92
N ASN A 109 -10.03 -30.73 20.69
CA ASN A 109 -9.74 -31.07 22.08
C ASN A 109 -10.67 -30.38 23.10
N GLY A 110 -11.67 -29.62 22.65
CA GLY A 110 -12.59 -28.84 23.51
C GLY A 110 -12.06 -27.48 23.96
N ASP A 111 -10.77 -27.20 23.73
CA ASP A 111 -10.17 -25.90 24.08
C ASP A 111 -10.58 -24.78 23.13
N HIS A 112 -10.78 -23.58 23.68
CA HIS A 112 -10.95 -22.36 22.89
C HIS A 112 -9.60 -21.85 22.36
N LEU A 113 -9.66 -21.01 21.31
CA LEU A 113 -8.50 -20.29 20.82
C LEU A 113 -8.05 -19.24 21.85
N LYS A 114 -6.74 -19.03 21.97
CA LYS A 114 -6.22 -17.94 22.80
C LYS A 114 -6.61 -16.59 22.20
N PRO A 115 -6.83 -15.53 22.99
CA PRO A 115 -7.18 -14.20 22.49
C PRO A 115 -6.19 -13.66 21.44
N GLU A 116 -4.88 -13.95 21.59
CA GLU A 116 -3.88 -13.56 20.60
C GLU A 116 -4.03 -14.29 19.26
N GLN A 117 -4.43 -15.57 19.29
CA GLN A 117 -4.68 -16.35 18.07
C GLN A 117 -5.92 -15.84 17.35
N ILE A 118 -6.98 -15.52 18.10
CA ILE A 118 -8.20 -14.91 17.55
C ILE A 118 -7.87 -13.59 16.87
N ARG A 119 -7.12 -12.69 17.53
CA ARG A 119 -6.67 -11.42 16.94
C ARG A 119 -5.88 -11.62 15.65
N THR A 120 -4.93 -12.55 15.65
CA THR A 120 -4.08 -12.83 14.48
C THR A 120 -4.90 -13.39 13.31
N LEU A 121 -5.82 -14.32 13.57
CA LEU A 121 -6.68 -14.92 12.54
C LEU A 121 -7.69 -13.91 11.99
N THR A 122 -8.29 -13.10 12.87
CA THR A 122 -9.18 -12.00 12.48
C THR A 122 -8.45 -11.01 11.57
N MET A 123 -7.20 -10.66 11.91
CA MET A 123 -6.37 -9.78 11.10
C MET A 123 -6.00 -10.40 9.74
N ASN A 124 -5.67 -11.70 9.70
CA ASN A 124 -5.44 -12.42 8.44
C ASN A 124 -6.65 -12.31 7.52
N VAL A 125 -7.85 -12.58 8.05
CA VAL A 125 -9.10 -12.49 7.28
C VAL A 125 -9.36 -11.07 6.82
N SER A 126 -9.17 -10.07 7.70
CA SER A 126 -9.35 -8.65 7.39
C SER A 126 -8.44 -8.21 6.23
N ILE A 127 -7.17 -8.63 6.25
CA ILE A 127 -6.21 -8.34 5.16
C ILE A 127 -6.60 -9.07 3.88
N LEU A 128 -7.08 -10.32 3.95
CA LEU A 128 -7.54 -11.05 2.76
C LEU A 128 -8.81 -10.41 2.16
N ASN A 129 -9.73 -9.91 2.96
CA ASN A 129 -10.91 -9.17 2.49
C ASN A 129 -10.48 -7.88 1.77
N ALA A 130 -9.58 -7.10 2.36
CA ALA A 130 -9.04 -5.90 1.72
C ALA A 130 -8.30 -6.22 0.40
N LEU A 131 -7.49 -7.27 0.38
CA LEU A 131 -6.83 -7.75 -0.84
C LEU A 131 -7.84 -8.22 -1.89
N ASN A 132 -8.92 -8.88 -1.46
CA ASN A 132 -9.98 -9.32 -2.35
C ASN A 132 -10.61 -8.13 -3.06
N GLU A 133 -11.00 -7.12 -2.29
CA GLU A 133 -11.64 -5.89 -2.79
C GLU A 133 -10.73 -5.18 -3.79
N ILE A 134 -9.45 -4.97 -3.44
CA ILE A 134 -8.45 -4.36 -4.32
C ILE A 134 -8.30 -5.13 -5.63
N MET A 135 -8.28 -6.47 -5.57
CA MET A 135 -8.08 -7.30 -6.76
C MET A 135 -9.33 -7.43 -7.63
N THR A 136 -10.53 -7.25 -7.06
CA THR A 136 -11.78 -7.32 -7.81
C THR A 136 -12.20 -5.98 -8.41
N ASP A 137 -11.91 -4.87 -7.72
CA ASP A 137 -12.24 -3.53 -8.22
C ASP A 137 -11.03 -2.96 -8.96
N GLY A 138 -11.09 -2.97 -10.30
CA GLY A 138 -10.03 -2.45 -11.16
C GLY A 138 -9.70 -0.97 -10.91
N LEU A 139 -10.63 -0.15 -10.43
CA LEU A 139 -10.37 1.24 -10.07
C LEU A 139 -9.57 1.32 -8.78
N THR A 140 -9.91 0.52 -7.76
CA THR A 140 -9.11 0.43 -6.53
C THR A 140 -7.75 -0.20 -6.79
N LEU A 141 -7.66 -1.18 -7.69
CA LEU A 141 -6.41 -1.79 -8.13
C LEU A 141 -5.49 -0.76 -8.79
N HIS A 142 -6.03 0.05 -9.71
CA HIS A 142 -5.28 1.13 -10.35
C HIS A 142 -4.88 2.23 -9.37
N LYS A 143 -5.75 2.58 -8.41
CA LYS A 143 -5.40 3.53 -7.33
C LYS A 143 -4.31 2.97 -6.41
N ALA A 144 -4.38 1.68 -6.09
CA ALA A 144 -3.46 1.01 -5.20
C ALA A 144 -2.09 0.77 -5.85
N LEU A 145 -2.05 0.38 -7.12
CA LEU A 145 -0.82 -0.12 -7.77
C LEU A 145 -0.30 0.77 -8.91
N GLY A 146 -1.11 1.72 -9.39
CA GLY A 146 -0.82 2.51 -10.58
C GLY A 146 -0.94 1.70 -11.87
N ASN A 147 -0.06 1.97 -12.84
CA ASN A 147 0.06 1.20 -14.09
C ASN A 147 0.91 -0.06 -13.87
N PHE A 148 0.27 -1.16 -13.48
CA PHE A 148 0.86 -2.50 -13.55
C PHE A 148 0.74 -3.06 -14.98
N ARG A 149 1.78 -3.70 -15.49
CA ARG A 149 1.78 -4.26 -16.86
C ARG A 149 1.14 -5.64 -16.96
N SER A 150 0.99 -6.34 -15.84
CA SER A 150 0.37 -7.66 -15.81
C SER A 150 -0.25 -7.98 -14.44
N PRO A 151 -1.24 -8.91 -14.38
CA PRO A 151 -1.79 -9.40 -13.12
C PRO A 151 -0.72 -9.96 -12.16
N SER A 152 0.32 -10.59 -12.69
CA SER A 152 1.43 -11.14 -11.89
C SER A 152 2.26 -10.05 -11.19
N GLU A 153 2.47 -8.92 -11.86
CA GLU A 153 3.14 -7.75 -11.27
C GLU A 153 2.30 -7.15 -10.14
N ALA A 154 0.97 -7.08 -10.33
CA ALA A 154 0.05 -6.61 -9.31
C ALA A 154 0.08 -7.48 -8.04
N TRP A 155 0.06 -8.81 -8.20
CA TRP A 155 0.21 -9.76 -7.10
C TRP A 155 1.55 -9.62 -6.37
N ARG A 156 2.64 -9.39 -7.11
CA ARG A 156 3.97 -9.21 -6.52
C ARG A 156 4.03 -7.96 -5.65
N ASP A 157 3.42 -6.88 -6.11
CA ASP A 157 3.40 -5.62 -5.37
C ASP A 157 2.45 -5.65 -4.17
N MET A 158 1.34 -6.37 -4.27
CA MET A 158 0.45 -6.63 -3.13
C MET A 158 1.12 -7.49 -2.07
N ALA A 159 1.87 -8.52 -2.46
CA ALA A 159 2.63 -9.34 -1.53
C ALA A 159 3.71 -8.53 -0.77
N LYS A 160 4.36 -7.56 -1.44
CA LYS A 160 5.25 -6.60 -0.75
C LYS A 160 4.49 -5.75 0.26
N SER A 161 3.31 -5.25 -0.11
CA SER A 161 2.49 -4.41 0.77
C SER A 161 2.04 -5.18 2.02
N VAL A 162 1.61 -6.44 1.87
CA VAL A 162 1.30 -7.34 2.99
C VAL A 162 2.54 -7.55 3.88
N LYS A 163 3.70 -7.78 3.28
CA LYS A 163 4.96 -7.92 4.05
C LYS A 163 5.26 -6.66 4.86
N GLU A 164 5.06 -5.48 4.30
CA GLU A 164 5.25 -4.21 5.00
C GLU A 164 4.27 -4.01 6.16
N LEU A 165 3.05 -4.55 6.07
CA LEU A 165 2.10 -4.51 7.19
C LEU A 165 2.62 -5.22 8.44
N LYS A 166 3.46 -6.26 8.31
CA LYS A 166 4.05 -6.97 9.46
C LYS A 166 4.92 -6.07 10.36
N LYS A 167 5.42 -4.94 9.82
CA LYS A 167 6.24 -3.99 10.58
C LYS A 167 5.43 -3.22 11.62
N TYR A 168 4.11 -3.21 11.51
CA TYR A 168 3.22 -2.52 12.45
C TYR A 168 2.53 -3.52 13.35
N ASP A 169 2.69 -3.34 14.68
CA ASP A 169 2.14 -4.28 15.67
C ASP A 169 0.61 -4.43 15.56
N ARG A 170 -0.09 -3.35 15.17
CA ARG A 170 -1.54 -3.34 14.93
C ARG A 170 -2.00 -4.33 13.84
N TYR A 171 -1.10 -4.73 12.94
CA TYR A 171 -1.39 -5.62 11.81
C TYR A 171 -0.69 -6.97 11.94
N ARG A 172 -0.45 -7.46 13.16
CA ARG A 172 0.18 -8.77 13.37
C ARG A 172 -0.60 -9.89 12.65
N HIS A 173 0.03 -10.51 11.65
CA HIS A 173 -0.60 -11.50 10.77
C HIS A 173 0.40 -12.59 10.34
N THR A 174 -0.11 -13.75 9.91
CA THR A 174 0.69 -14.94 9.50
C THR A 174 0.57 -15.26 8.01
N LEU A 175 0.09 -14.32 7.20
CA LEU A 175 -0.05 -14.48 5.75
C LEU A 175 1.29 -14.74 5.02
N PRO A 176 1.26 -15.48 3.90
CA PRO A 176 2.44 -15.77 3.10
C PRO A 176 3.05 -14.53 2.45
N GLU A 177 4.38 -14.41 2.48
CA GLU A 177 5.10 -13.31 1.82
C GLU A 177 5.30 -13.54 0.31
N ASN A 178 5.16 -14.79 -0.15
CA ASN A 178 5.30 -15.14 -1.55
C ASN A 178 3.97 -14.90 -2.28
N TYR A 179 4.00 -14.09 -3.34
CA TYR A 179 2.82 -13.72 -4.11
C TYR A 179 2.01 -14.92 -4.64
N ARG A 180 2.66 -16.04 -5.00
CA ARG A 180 1.95 -17.26 -5.44
C ARG A 180 1.14 -17.86 -4.30
N ARG A 181 1.79 -18.09 -3.16
CA ARG A 181 1.12 -18.64 -1.96
C ARG A 181 0.08 -17.69 -1.38
N LEU A 182 0.27 -16.38 -1.51
CA LEU A 182 -0.71 -15.39 -1.10
C LEU A 182 -1.96 -15.47 -1.98
N ARG A 183 -1.78 -15.64 -3.30
CA ARG A 183 -2.88 -15.89 -4.23
C ARG A 183 -3.61 -17.20 -3.91
N ASP A 184 -2.88 -18.29 -3.76
CA ASP A 184 -3.46 -19.60 -3.43
C ASP A 184 -4.25 -19.54 -2.11
N ARG A 185 -3.73 -18.79 -1.12
CA ARG A 185 -4.41 -18.55 0.15
C ARG A 185 -5.70 -17.75 -0.03
N LEU A 186 -5.69 -16.68 -0.84
CA LEU A 186 -6.91 -15.91 -1.12
C LEU A 186 -7.96 -16.78 -1.82
N GLU A 187 -7.54 -17.61 -2.75
CA GLU A 187 -8.43 -18.51 -3.49
C GLU A 187 -9.03 -19.60 -2.59
N SER A 188 -8.22 -20.17 -1.70
CA SER A 188 -8.69 -21.12 -0.67
C SER A 188 -9.68 -20.46 0.30
N TYR A 189 -9.41 -19.21 0.69
CA TYR A 189 -10.33 -18.41 1.51
C TYR A 189 -11.64 -18.08 0.78
N ARG A 190 -11.60 -17.77 -0.53
CA ARG A 190 -12.83 -17.55 -1.32
C ARG A 190 -13.71 -18.80 -1.38
N ALA A 191 -13.11 -19.99 -1.44
CA ALA A 191 -13.84 -21.25 -1.48
C ALA A 191 -14.38 -21.68 -0.10
N ASN A 192 -13.58 -21.52 0.95
CA ASN A 192 -13.85 -22.09 2.27
C ASN A 192 -14.34 -21.06 3.31
N GLY A 193 -14.24 -19.77 3.01
CA GLY A 193 -14.52 -18.68 3.95
C GLY A 193 -13.67 -18.76 5.22
N TYR A 194 -14.27 -18.42 6.36
CA TYR A 194 -13.60 -18.47 7.67
C TYR A 194 -13.10 -19.88 8.04
N ARG A 195 -13.65 -20.94 7.44
CA ARG A 195 -13.24 -22.31 7.72
C ARG A 195 -11.84 -22.63 7.23
N ASP A 196 -11.32 -21.90 6.24
CA ASP A 196 -9.93 -22.02 5.75
C ASP A 196 -8.91 -21.90 6.88
N PHE A 197 -9.22 -21.07 7.87
CA PHE A 197 -8.36 -20.80 9.02
C PHE A 197 -8.62 -21.71 10.22
N SER A 198 -9.76 -22.38 10.25
CA SER A 198 -10.13 -23.34 11.31
C SER A 198 -9.58 -24.75 11.07
N SER A 199 -9.18 -25.07 9.85
CA SER A 199 -8.53 -26.35 9.54
C SER A 199 -7.05 -26.26 9.93
N THR A 200 -6.71 -26.68 11.14
CA THR A 200 -5.36 -27.22 11.36
C THR A 200 -5.16 -28.30 10.30
N PRO A 201 -4.04 -28.33 9.56
CA PRO A 201 -3.77 -29.42 8.66
C PRO A 201 -3.73 -30.68 9.51
N THR A 202 -4.76 -31.51 9.42
CA THR A 202 -4.63 -32.93 9.66
C THR A 202 -3.54 -33.37 8.71
N ARG A 203 -2.31 -33.46 9.22
CA ARG A 203 -1.22 -34.14 8.53
C ARG A 203 -1.78 -35.52 8.20
N GLY A 204 -2.02 -35.73 6.91
CA GLY A 204 -2.30 -37.04 6.37
C GLY A 204 -1.22 -37.99 6.87
N THR A 205 -1.71 -39.09 7.43
CA THR A 205 -0.99 -40.31 7.80
C THR A 205 0.06 -40.71 6.77
#